data_AF-A0A7Z9WUN0-F1
#
_entry.id   AF-A0A7Z9WUN0-F1
#
_cell.length_a   1.000
_cell.length_b   1.000
_cell.length_c   1.000
_cell.angle_alpha   90.00
_cell.angle_beta   90.00
_cell.angle_gamma   90.00
#
_symmetry.space_group_name_H-M   'P 1'
#
loop_
_entity.id
_entity.type
_entity.pdbx_description
1 polymer ?
#
loop_
_entity_poly.entity_id
_entity_poly.type
_entity_poly.pdbx_seq_one_letter_code
_entity_poly.pdbx_strand_id
1 'polypeptide(L)' 'MRILDRYLLAELFQVWVAVLLVLLLITFGTQASELLTEAVQGSVSPALVGHLLLLKLPPALEVVVPLVMLLAALLTFGR' A
#
# COMPACT_ATOMS: atom_id res chain seq x y z
N MET A 1 8.39 -22.12 19.70
CA MET A 1 8.47 -20.64 19.58
C MET A 1 8.42 -20.06 20.98
N ARG A 2 9.41 -19.25 21.38
CA ARG A 2 9.45 -18.63 22.71
C ARG A 2 8.37 -17.54 22.78
N ILE A 3 7.84 -17.26 23.97
CA ILE A 3 6.78 -16.26 24.18
C ILE A 3 7.17 -14.88 23.61
N LEU A 4 8.48 -14.59 23.62
CA LEU A 4 9.07 -13.37 23.07
C LEU A 4 8.90 -13.26 21.54
N ASP A 5 9.14 -14.34 20.80
CA ASP A 5 9.02 -14.35 19.32
C ASP A 5 7.58 -14.07 18.89
N ARG A 6 6.61 -14.63 19.61
CA ARG A 6 5.18 -14.41 19.35
C ARG A 6 4.78 -12.96 19.59
N TYR A 7 5.33 -12.34 20.61
CA TYR A 7 5.05 -10.95 20.94
C TYR A 7 5.65 -10.00 19.89
N LEU A 8 6.93 -10.18 19.55
CA LEU A 8 7.58 -9.39 18.50
C LEU A 8 6.89 -9.53 17.14
N LEU A 9 6.52 -10.76 16.75
CA LEU A 9 5.82 -10.99 15.48
C LEU A 9 4.43 -10.34 15.47
N ALA A 10 3.69 -10.39 16.57
CA ALA A 10 2.37 -9.76 16.66
C ALA A 10 2.47 -8.23 16.55
N GLU A 11 3.42 -7.63 17.26
CA GLU A 11 3.64 -6.19 17.23
C GLU A 11 4.15 -5.72 15.86
N LEU A 12 5.13 -6.43 15.29
CA LEU A 12 5.65 -6.16 13.95
C LEU A 12 4.55 -6.29 12.88
N PHE A 13 3.72 -7.33 12.96
CA PHE A 13 2.63 -7.53 12.01
C PHE A 13 1.58 -6.43 12.11
N GLN A 14 1.26 -5.98 13.33
CA GLN A 14 0.29 -4.91 13.54
C GLN A 14 0.80 -3.57 12.96
N VAL A 15 2.08 -3.25 13.18
CA VAL A 15 2.71 -2.05 12.58
C VAL A 15 2.80 -2.19 11.07
N TRP A 16 3.17 -3.37 10.57
CA TRP A 16 3.27 -3.65 9.13
C TRP A 16 1.92 -3.46 8.43
N VAL A 17 0.84 -4.03 8.96
CA VAL A 17 -0.51 -3.84 8.42
C VAL A 17 -0.93 -2.37 8.45
N ALA A 18 -0.65 -1.66 9.55
CA ALA A 18 -1.00 -0.24 9.67
C ALA A 18 -0.30 0.62 8.61
N VAL A 19 1.02 0.44 8.47
CA VAL A 19 1.82 1.20 7.49
C VAL A 19 1.42 0.83 6.05
N LEU A 20 1.15 -0.45 5.79
CA LEU A 20 0.70 -0.92 4.46
C LEU A 20 -0.62 -0.28 4.07
N LEU A 21 -1.59 -0.25 4.99
CA LEU A 21 -2.91 0.33 4.74
C LEU A 21 -2.81 1.83 4.44
N VAL A 22 -2.00 2.56 5.21
CA VAL A 22 -1.76 4.00 4.97
C VAL A 22 -1.15 4.24 3.59
N LEU A 23 -0.07 3.52 3.23
CA LEU A 23 0.57 3.70 1.91
C LEU A 23 -0.38 3.32 0.77
N LEU A 24 -1.17 2.27 0.94
CA LEU A 24 -2.16 1.84 -0.04
C LEU A 24 -3.24 2.90 -0.24
N LEU A 25 -3.71 3.54 0.83
CA LEU A 25 -4.69 4.61 0.76
C LEU A 25 -4.14 5.82 -0.02
N ILE A 26 -2.89 6.20 0.25
CA ILE A 26 -2.22 7.32 -0.42
C ILE A 26 -2.06 7.00 -1.91
N THR A 27 -1.47 5.85 -2.24
CA THR A 27 -1.23 5.45 -3.63
C THR A 27 -2.52 5.26 -4.42
N PHE A 28 -3.57 4.71 -3.81
CA PHE A 28 -4.88 4.60 -4.43
C PHE A 28 -5.48 5.99 -4.73
N GLY A 29 -5.39 6.91 -3.76
CA GLY A 29 -5.85 8.29 -3.93
C GLY A 29 -5.12 9.04 -5.05
N THR A 30 -3.79 8.91 -5.12
CA THR A 30 -3.00 9.57 -6.17
C THR A 30 -3.27 8.97 -7.55
N GLN A 31 -3.26 7.64 -7.69
CA GLN A 31 -3.53 6.95 -8.96
C GLN A 31 -4.96 7.20 -9.45
N ALA A 32 -5.94 7.22 -8.54
CA ALA A 32 -7.32 7.56 -8.89
C ALA A 32 -7.44 8.98 -9.43
N SER A 33 -6.79 9.94 -8.77
CA SER A 33 -6.78 11.34 -9.22
C SER A 33 -6.10 11.51 -10.59
N GLU A 34 -4.98 10.82 -10.82
CA GLU A 34 -4.27 10.85 -12.10
C GLU A 34 -5.12 10.25 -13.23
N LEU A 35 -5.72 9.07 -13.01
CA LEU A 35 -6.54 8.41 -14.03
C LEU A 35 -7.84 9.17 -14.32
N LEU A 36 -8.44 9.82 -13.32
CA LEU A 36 -9.57 10.72 -13.54
C LEU A 36 -9.16 11.95 -14.37
N THR A 37 -7.96 12.47 -14.14
CA THR A 37 -7.41 13.59 -14.90
C THR A 37 -7.15 13.20 -16.35
N GLU A 38 -6.61 12.01 -16.62
CA GLU A 38 -6.46 11.45 -17.98
C GLU A 38 -7.81 11.21 -18.67
N ALA A 39 -8.81 10.72 -17.93
CA ALA A 39 -10.15 10.52 -18.48
C ALA A 39 -10.83 11.84 -18.90
N VAL A 40 -10.63 12.91 -18.14
CA VAL A 40 -11.12 14.26 -18.47
C VAL A 40 -10.37 14.84 -19.68
N GLN A 41 -9.10 14.50 -19.86
CA GLN A 41 -8.31 14.89 -21.04
C GLN A 41 -8.65 14.08 -22.30
N GLY A 42 -9.53 13.07 -22.20
CA GLY A 42 -10.01 12.27 -23.33
C GLY A 42 -9.05 11.17 -23.79
N SER A 43 -7.94 10.93 -23.09
CA SER A 43 -6.99 9.86 -23.42
C SER A 43 -7.45 8.47 -22.96
N VAL A 44 -8.35 8.40 -21.97
CA VAL A 44 -8.81 7.14 -21.36
C VAL A 44 -10.33 7.14 -21.24
N SER A 45 -10.97 6.04 -21.67
CA SER A 45 -12.43 5.88 -21.52
C SER A 45 -12.79 5.81 -20.02
N PRO A 46 -13.74 6.64 -19.52
CA PRO A 46 -14.16 6.64 -18.12
C PRO A 46 -14.61 5.26 -17.61
N ALA A 47 -15.14 4.41 -18.49
CA ALA A 47 -15.55 3.04 -18.18
C ALA A 47 -14.36 2.12 -17.86
N LEU A 48 -13.15 2.43 -18.37
CA LEU A 48 -11.92 1.68 -18.11
C LEU A 48 -11.14 2.21 -16.90
N VAL A 49 -11.38 3.44 -16.44
CA VAL A 49 -10.65 4.05 -15.30
C VAL A 49 -10.67 3.15 -14.07
N GLY A 50 -11.84 2.60 -13.71
CA GLY A 50 -11.97 1.69 -12.57
C GLY A 50 -11.18 0.38 -12.73
N HIS A 51 -11.16 -0.19 -13.95
CA HIS A 51 -10.42 -1.41 -14.24
C HIS A 51 -8.90 -1.18 -14.29
N LEU A 52 -8.47 -0.04 -14.82
CA LEU A 52 -7.08 0.39 -14.84
C LEU A 52 -6.56 0.69 -13.42
N LEU A 53 -7.38 1.29 -12.56
CA LEU A 53 -7.09 1.46 -11.13
C LEU A 53 -6.80 0.12 -10.45
N LEU A 54 -7.67 -0.87 -10.68
CA LEU A 54 -7.50 -2.23 -10.17
C LEU A 54 -6.26 -2.91 -10.72
N LEU A 55 -5.91 -2.68 -11.99
CA LEU A 55 -4.71 -3.23 -12.63
C LEU A 55 -3.40 -2.58 -12.14
N LYS A 56 -3.47 -1.34 -11.67
CA LYS A 56 -2.33 -0.57 -11.14
C LYS A 56 -2.04 -0.88 -9.66
N LEU A 57 -2.98 -1.50 -8.94
CA LEU A 57 -2.80 -1.92 -7.54
C LEU A 57 -1.74 -3.01 -7.33
N PRO A 58 -1.72 -4.13 -8.09
CA PRO A 58 -0.73 -5.21 -7.88
C PRO A 58 0.73 -4.78 -8.05
N PRO A 59 1.11 -4.03 -9.10
CA PRO A 59 2.49 -3.54 -9.24
C PRO A 59 2.89 -2.57 -8.13
N ALA A 60 1.96 -1.73 -7.67
CA ALA A 60 2.20 -0.82 -6.57
C ALA A 60 2.46 -1.58 -5.26
N LEU A 61 1.68 -2.64 -4.99
CA LEU A 61 1.89 -3.51 -3.85
C LEU A 61 3.25 -4.19 -3.88
N GLU A 62 3.73 -4.65 -5.03
CA GLU A 62 5.01 -5.33 -5.17
C GLU A 62 6.20 -4.44 -4.74
N VAL A 63 6.11 -3.13 -5.01
CA VAL A 63 7.12 -2.14 -4.58
C VAL A 63 6.89 -1.69 -3.13
N VAL A 64 5.64 -1.52 -2.71
CA VAL A 64 5.28 -1.01 -1.38
C VAL A 64 5.57 -2.04 -0.28
N VAL A 65 5.28 -3.32 -0.52
CA VAL A 65 5.46 -4.41 0.47
C VAL A 65 6.87 -4.46 1.10
N PRO A 66 7.98 -4.49 0.34
CA PRO A 66 9.32 -4.52 0.93
C PRO A 66 9.64 -3.24 1.72
N LEU A 67 9.16 -2.08 1.24
CA LEU A 67 9.35 -0.80 1.92
C LEU A 67 8.62 -0.76 3.27
N VAL A 68 7.37 -1.19 3.29
CA VAL A 68 6.55 -1.29 4.51
C VAL A 68 7.19 -2.26 5.49
N MET A 69 7.75 -3.39 5.02
CA MET A 69 8.42 -4.34 5.89
C MET A 69 9.61 -3.71 6.63
N LEU A 70 10.42 -2.91 5.92
CA LEU A 70 11.51 -2.15 6.51
C LEU A 70 11.01 -1.13 7.54
N LEU A 71 10.01 -0.32 7.16
CA LEU A 71 9.45 0.71 8.04
C LEU A 71 8.83 0.11 9.30
N ALA A 72 8.09 -0.99 9.15
CA ALA A 72 7.47 -1.69 10.25
C ALA A 72 8.52 -2.24 11.23
N ALA A 73 9.60 -2.81 10.72
CA ALA A 73 10.71 -3.25 11.56
C ALA A 73 11.33 -2.06 12.33
N LEU A 74 11.64 -0.96 11.65
CA LEU A 74 12.20 0.23 12.29
C LEU A 74 11.29 0.82 13.37
N LEU A 75 9.99 0.94 13.09
CA LEU A 75 8.98 1.45 14.03
C LEU A 75 8.75 0.51 15.21
N THR A 76 8.86 -0.81 15.01
CA THR A 76 8.66 -1.79 16.08
C THR A 76 9.89 -1.89 16.98
N PHE A 77 11.09 -1.93 16.40
CA PHE A 77 12.35 -2.00 17.17
C PHE A 77 12.81 -0.65 17.74
N GLY A 78 12.27 0.47 17.23
CA GLY A 78 12.54 1.82 17.73
C GLY A 78 11.65 2.26 18.90
N ARG A 79 10.63 1.47 19.27
CA ARG A 79 9.79 1.68 20.45
C ARG A 79 10.37 0.97 21.67
#